data_AF-A0A534S2P1-F1
#
_entry.id   AF-A0A534S2P1-F1
#
_cell.length_a   1.000
_cell.length_b   1.000
_cell.length_c   1.000
_cell.angle_alpha   90.00
_cell.angle_beta   90.00
_cell.angle_gamma   90.00
#
_symmetry.space_group_name_H-M   'P 1'
#
loop_
_entity.id
_entity.type
_entity.pdbx_description
1 polymer ?
#
loop_
_entity_poly.entity_id
_entity_poly.type
_entity_poly.pdbx_seq_one_letter_code
_entity_poly.pdbx_strand_id
1 'polypeptide(L)'
;MADVGALGLPFLHNGIALSRRFIRDNSDTVKRYVKSQIDAVHLMKTDRKTSVAVLGKYMRQAANQGILERSYDLTATDQKYPRKQYPTLAGIQTVLNAIADDNPKAKAARPEQFVDARFIKELDDGGYIDGLYKKSPR
;
A
#
# COMPACT_ATOMS: atom_id res chain seq x y z
N MET A 1 -16.53 -8.79 -14.92
CA MET A 1 -15.96 -7.58 -14.29
C MET A 1 -14.66 -7.28 -15.00
N ALA A 2 -14.52 -6.11 -15.59
CA ALA A 2 -13.28 -5.74 -16.30
C ALA A 2 -12.12 -5.65 -15.29
N ASP A 3 -10.94 -6.13 -15.68
CA ASP A 3 -9.70 -5.95 -14.92
C ASP A 3 -9.31 -4.46 -14.99
N VAL A 4 -9.76 -3.70 -14.00
CA VAL A 4 -9.48 -2.26 -13.87
C VAL A 4 -7.96 -2.00 -13.83
N GLY A 5 -7.14 -2.98 -13.44
CA GLY A 5 -5.69 -2.91 -13.45
C GLY A 5 -5.05 -3.02 -14.84
N ALA A 6 -5.74 -3.63 -15.82
CA ALA A 6 -5.25 -3.77 -17.20
C ALA A 6 -5.46 -2.51 -18.04
N LEU A 7 -6.28 -1.57 -17.58
CA LEU A 7 -6.61 -0.32 -18.28
C LEU A 7 -5.59 0.80 -18.06
N GLY A 8 -4.51 0.56 -17.30
CA GLY A 8 -3.49 1.57 -17.01
C GLY A 8 -4.04 2.74 -16.16
N LEU A 9 -5.26 2.62 -15.65
CA LEU A 9 -5.81 3.60 -14.72
C LEU A 9 -5.05 3.47 -13.39
N PRO A 10 -4.50 4.57 -12.84
CA PRO A 10 -3.95 4.53 -11.49
C PRO A 10 -5.11 4.16 -10.57
N PHE A 11 -5.06 2.95 -10.02
CA PHE A 11 -6.04 2.45 -9.07
C PHE A 11 -5.31 2.17 -7.76
N LEU A 12 -5.80 2.80 -6.68
CA LEU A 12 -5.31 2.49 -5.34
C LEU A 12 -5.82 1.11 -4.95
N HIS A 13 -5.00 0.09 -5.18
CA HIS A 13 -5.33 -1.29 -4.81
C HIS A 13 -5.42 -1.47 -3.29
N ASN A 14 -4.50 -0.81 -2.55
CA ASN A 14 -4.42 -0.89 -1.11
C ASN A 14 -4.17 0.53 -0.55
N GLY A 15 -4.72 0.81 0.62
CA GLY A 15 -4.51 2.07 1.31
C GLY A 15 -4.82 1.94 2.79
N ILE A 16 -4.21 2.80 3.60
CA ILE A 16 -4.50 2.91 5.03
C ILE A 16 -5.21 4.23 5.27
N ALA A 17 -6.35 4.18 5.94
CA ALA A 17 -7.11 5.34 6.34
C ALA A 17 -7.09 5.48 7.86
N LEU A 18 -6.79 6.68 8.34
CA LEU A 18 -6.83 7.04 9.76
C LEU A 18 -7.62 8.35 9.91
N SER A 19 -8.24 8.56 11.07
CA SER A 19 -8.91 9.84 11.33
C SER A 19 -7.87 10.95 11.51
N ARG A 20 -8.18 12.16 11.03
CA ARG A 20 -7.31 13.34 11.23
C ARG A 20 -7.00 13.60 12.70
N ARG A 21 -7.98 13.36 13.59
CA ARG A 21 -7.80 13.45 15.04
C ARG A 21 -6.73 12.46 15.52
N PHE A 22 -6.84 11.18 15.13
CA PHE A 22 -5.88 10.17 15.54
C PHE A 22 -4.47 10.51 15.07
N ILE A 23 -4.32 10.96 13.81
CA ILE A 23 -3.02 11.37 13.25
C ILE A 23 -2.41 12.51 14.07
N ARG A 24 -3.20 13.54 14.38
CA ARG A 24 -2.73 14.69 15.17
C ARG A 24 -2.34 14.27 16.59
N ASP A 25 -3.18 13.50 17.25
CA ASP A 25 -3.02 13.14 18.66
C ASP A 25 -1.95 12.03 18.86
N ASN A 26 -1.62 11.25 17.81
CA ASN A 26 -0.73 10.09 17.88
C ASN A 26 0.33 10.07 16.74
N SER A 27 0.88 11.23 16.40
CA SER A 27 1.77 11.38 15.24
C SER A 27 2.97 10.43 15.26
N ASP A 28 3.58 10.18 16.43
CA ASP A 28 4.70 9.23 16.54
C ASP A 28 4.28 7.79 16.22
N THR A 29 3.12 7.35 16.75
CA THR A 29 2.54 6.04 16.45
C THR A 29 2.28 5.89 14.95
N VAL A 30 1.71 6.91 14.31
CA VAL A 30 1.46 6.91 12.86
C VAL A 30 2.76 6.82 12.08
N LYS A 31 3.78 7.59 12.46
CA LYS A 31 5.12 7.52 11.84
C LYS A 31 5.73 6.12 11.95
N ARG A 32 5.70 5.51 13.14
CA ARG A 32 6.19 4.15 13.38
C ARG A 32 5.43 3.12 12.55
N TYR A 33 4.11 3.29 12.43
CA TYR A 33 3.28 2.44 11.60
C TYR A 33 3.67 2.54 10.11
N VAL A 34 3.77 3.75 9.56
CA VAL A 34 4.19 3.96 8.17
C VAL A 34 5.57 3.36 7.90
N LYS A 35 6.53 3.54 8.83
CA LYS A 35 7.83 2.88 8.76
C LYS A 35 7.70 1.35 8.74
N SER A 36 6.90 0.77 9.63
CA SER A 36 6.68 -0.68 9.68
C SER A 36 6.05 -1.25 8.40
N GLN A 37 5.19 -0.47 7.75
CA GLN A 37 4.56 -0.83 6.49
C GLN A 37 5.59 -0.86 5.35
N ILE A 38 6.52 0.09 5.32
CA ILE A 38 7.66 0.08 4.39
C ILE A 38 8.57 -1.11 4.67
N ASP A 39 8.89 -1.39 5.93
CA ASP A 39 9.70 -2.54 6.33
C ASP A 39 9.04 -3.87 5.89
N ALA A 40 7.72 -3.98 6.05
CA ALA A 40 6.95 -5.15 5.62
C ALA A 40 6.94 -5.33 4.10
N VAL A 41 6.84 -4.25 3.31
CA VAL A 41 6.92 -4.33 1.84
C VAL A 41 8.33 -4.66 1.37
N HIS A 42 9.35 -4.13 2.04
CA HIS A 42 10.73 -4.55 1.78
C HIS A 42 10.90 -6.05 1.99
N LEU A 43 10.53 -6.57 3.17
CA LEU A 43 10.57 -8.01 3.47
C LEU A 43 9.75 -8.80 2.45
N MET A 44 8.55 -8.31 2.12
CA MET A 44 7.70 -8.95 1.12
C MET A 44 8.43 -9.15 -0.20
N LYS A 45 9.19 -8.14 -0.64
CA LYS A 45 9.88 -8.17 -1.94
C LYS A 45 11.23 -8.86 -1.91
N THR A 46 11.89 -8.95 -0.76
CA THR A 46 13.26 -9.49 -0.65
C THR A 46 13.33 -10.87 -0.02
N ASP A 47 12.28 -11.33 0.67
CA ASP A 47 12.20 -12.66 1.28
C ASP A 47 10.88 -13.35 0.93
N ARG A 48 10.86 -13.97 -0.26
CA ARG A 48 9.70 -14.71 -0.76
C ARG A 48 9.29 -15.85 0.18
N LYS A 49 10.26 -16.57 0.75
CA LYS A 49 9.99 -17.72 1.62
C LYS A 49 9.22 -17.29 2.86
N THR A 50 9.71 -16.27 3.56
CA THR A 50 9.03 -15.73 4.75
C THR A 50 7.66 -15.16 4.36
N SER A 51 7.57 -14.47 3.23
CA SER A 51 6.31 -13.88 2.76
C SER A 51 5.23 -14.92 2.48
N VAL A 52 5.57 -16.00 1.77
CA VAL A 52 4.66 -17.11 1.48
C VAL A 52 4.24 -17.83 2.76
N ALA A 53 5.17 -18.03 3.71
CA ALA A 53 4.86 -18.63 5.01
C ALA A 53 3.89 -17.77 5.84
N VAL A 54 4.11 -16.45 5.88
CA VAL A 54 3.22 -15.49 6.54
C VAL A 54 1.84 -15.48 5.88
N LEU A 55 1.78 -15.49 4.55
CA LEU A 55 0.53 -15.58 3.81
C LEU A 55 -0.25 -16.86 4.18
N GLY A 56 0.43 -18.01 4.23
CA GLY A 56 -0.17 -19.27 4.64
C GLY A 56 -0.73 -19.24 6.06
N LYS A 57 -0.04 -18.60 7.01
CA LYS A 57 -0.52 -18.41 8.39
C LYS A 57 -1.84 -17.65 8.43
N TYR A 58 -1.96 -16.54 7.69
CA TYR A 58 -3.15 -15.69 7.72
C TYR A 58 -4.29 -16.18 6.82
N MET A 59 -4.00 -16.99 5.79
CA MET A 59 -5.01 -17.72 5.01
C MET A 59 -5.45 -19.03 5.69
N ARG A 60 -5.09 -19.24 6.96
CA ARG A 60 -5.42 -20.44 7.76
C ARG A 60 -5.05 -21.75 7.07
N GLN A 61 -4.00 -21.76 6.25
CA GLN A 61 -3.57 -22.93 5.47
C GLN A 61 -4.67 -23.50 4.54
N ALA A 62 -5.74 -22.75 4.27
CA ALA A 62 -6.81 -23.18 3.37
C ALA A 62 -6.36 -23.28 1.90
N ALA A 63 -5.19 -22.70 1.59
CA ALA A 63 -4.56 -22.71 0.29
C ALA A 63 -3.35 -23.65 0.30
N ASN A 64 -3.23 -24.49 -0.73
CA ASN A 64 -2.02 -25.26 -0.97
C ASN A 64 -0.83 -24.35 -1.35
N GLN A 65 0.38 -24.91 -1.30
CA GLN A 65 1.61 -24.16 -1.58
C GLN A 65 1.59 -23.43 -2.93
N GLY A 66 1.10 -24.06 -3.99
CA GLY A 66 1.01 -23.43 -5.31
C GLY A 66 0.08 -22.22 -5.36
N ILE A 67 -1.04 -22.26 -4.62
CA ILE A 67 -1.96 -21.12 -4.49
C ILE A 67 -1.28 -19.98 -3.71
N LEU A 68 -0.56 -20.29 -2.64
CA LEU A 68 0.14 -19.28 -1.84
C LEU A 68 1.25 -18.58 -2.65
N GLU A 69 2.07 -19.35 -3.38
CA GLU A 69 3.12 -18.81 -4.25
C GLU A 69 2.53 -17.95 -5.37
N ARG A 70 1.47 -18.42 -6.03
CA ARG A 70 0.78 -17.63 -7.05
C ARG A 70 0.16 -16.35 -6.47
N SER A 71 -0.42 -16.43 -5.28
CA SER A 71 -0.99 -15.26 -4.60
C SER A 71 0.09 -14.24 -4.24
N TYR A 72 1.26 -14.71 -3.81
CA TYR A 72 2.45 -13.87 -3.62
C TYR A 72 2.86 -13.20 -4.95
N ASP A 73 3.02 -13.96 -6.03
CA ASP A 73 3.48 -13.44 -7.33
C ASP A 73 2.53 -12.38 -7.89
N LEU A 74 1.21 -12.58 -7.70
CA LEU A 74 0.19 -11.62 -8.11
C LEU A 74 0.14 -10.37 -7.23
N THR A 75 0.72 -10.40 -6.04
CA THR A 75 0.58 -9.34 -5.02
C THR A 75 1.84 -8.53 -4.84
N ALA A 76 3.02 -9.16 -4.79
CA ALA A 76 4.32 -8.53 -4.52
C ALA A 76 4.90 -7.74 -5.72
N THR A 77 4.03 -7.10 -6.50
CA THR A 77 4.40 -6.30 -7.68
C THR A 77 4.50 -4.82 -7.34
N ASP A 78 5.30 -4.07 -8.10
CA ASP A 78 5.41 -2.61 -7.92
C ASP A 78 4.10 -1.85 -8.24
N GLN A 79 3.19 -2.46 -9.00
CA GLN A 79 1.86 -1.90 -9.23
C GLN A 79 0.97 -1.93 -7.97
N LYS A 80 1.11 -2.97 -7.13
CA LYS A 80 0.28 -3.13 -5.92
C LYS A 80 0.97 -2.67 -4.65
N TYR A 81 2.28 -2.88 -4.55
CA TYR A 81 3.12 -2.53 -3.42
C TYR A 81 4.45 -1.94 -3.91
N PRO A 82 4.42 -0.69 -4.41
CA PRO A 82 5.63 0.02 -4.79
C PRO A 82 6.55 0.19 -3.58
N ARG A 83 7.87 0.22 -3.82
CA ARG A 83 8.87 0.45 -2.73
C ARG A 83 8.62 1.76 -1.98
N LYS A 84 8.30 2.82 -2.72
CA LYS A 84 7.91 4.13 -2.19
C LYS A 84 6.39 4.21 -2.21
N GLN A 85 5.75 3.88 -1.09
CA GLN A 85 4.30 3.77 -0.97
C GLN A 85 3.62 5.14 -0.83
N TYR A 86 3.85 6.03 -1.79
CA TYR A 86 3.16 7.32 -1.85
C TYR A 86 1.70 7.14 -2.28
N PRO A 87 0.74 7.81 -1.61
CA PRO A 87 -0.62 7.91 -2.12
C PRO A 87 -0.61 8.72 -3.43
N THR A 88 -1.48 8.36 -4.38
CA THR A 88 -1.59 9.06 -5.66
C THR A 88 -2.93 9.80 -5.74
N LEU A 89 -2.90 11.10 -6.03
CA LEU A 89 -4.13 11.90 -6.19
C LEU A 89 -5.00 11.36 -7.33
N ALA A 90 -4.37 10.95 -8.44
CA ALA A 90 -5.06 10.33 -9.57
C ALA A 90 -5.77 9.04 -9.17
N GLY A 91 -5.16 8.19 -8.34
CA GLY A 91 -5.78 6.97 -7.85
C GLY A 91 -6.99 7.25 -6.95
N ILE A 92 -6.90 8.26 -6.08
CA ILE A 92 -8.03 8.70 -5.26
C ILE A 92 -9.14 9.25 -6.14
N GLN A 93 -8.81 10.05 -7.16
CA GLN A 93 -9.80 10.58 -8.10
C GLN A 93 -10.53 9.46 -8.84
N THR A 94 -9.82 8.43 -9.29
CA THR A 94 -10.43 7.24 -9.91
C THR A 94 -11.45 6.59 -8.97
N VAL A 95 -11.11 6.43 -7.69
CA VAL A 95 -12.04 5.86 -6.69
C VAL A 95 -13.24 6.79 -6.45
N LEU A 96 -13.01 8.10 -6.31
CA LEU A 96 -14.08 9.09 -6.13
C LEU A 96 -15.07 9.08 -7.31
N ASN A 97 -14.56 9.00 -8.54
CA ASN A 97 -15.38 8.90 -9.75
C ASN A 97 -16.20 7.60 -9.77
N ALA A 98 -15.59 6.47 -9.39
CA ALA A 98 -16.26 5.17 -9.38
C ALA A 98 -17.43 5.10 -8.39
N ILE A 99 -17.40 5.88 -7.31
CA ILE A 99 -18.47 5.92 -6.30
C ILE A 99 -19.36 7.17 -6.42
N ALA A 100 -19.12 8.02 -7.43
CA ALA A 100 -19.78 9.32 -7.55
C ALA A 100 -21.29 9.20 -7.73
N ASP A 101 -21.74 8.22 -8.53
CA ASP A 101 -23.15 8.04 -8.85
C ASP A 101 -23.98 7.59 -7.64
N ASP A 102 -23.40 6.77 -6.77
CA ASP A 102 -24.04 6.27 -5.55
C ASP A 102 -23.81 7.18 -4.34
N ASN A 103 -22.78 8.04 -4.37
CA ASN A 103 -22.43 8.93 -3.28
C ASN A 103 -22.20 10.37 -3.76
N PRO A 104 -23.22 11.24 -3.67
CA PRO A 104 -23.10 12.65 -4.08
C PRO A 104 -21.98 13.42 -3.39
N LYS A 105 -21.57 13.01 -2.17
CA LYS A 105 -20.43 13.65 -1.48
C LYS A 105 -19.10 13.38 -2.18
N ALA A 106 -18.98 12.27 -2.90
CA ALA A 106 -17.79 11.96 -3.67
C ALA A 106 -17.62 12.89 -4.89
N LYS A 107 -18.72 13.35 -5.50
CA LYS A 107 -18.68 14.34 -6.60
C LYS A 107 -18.05 15.67 -6.19
N ALA A 108 -18.26 16.08 -4.94
CA ALA A 108 -17.75 17.34 -4.40
C ALA A 108 -16.40 17.20 -3.67
N ALA A 109 -15.94 15.96 -3.42
CA ALA A 109 -14.72 15.71 -2.69
C ALA A 109 -13.49 15.95 -3.58
N ARG A 110 -12.40 16.43 -2.99
CA ARG A 110 -11.12 16.59 -3.69
C ARG A 110 -10.11 15.56 -3.19
N PRO A 111 -9.29 14.96 -4.06
CA PRO A 111 -8.29 13.96 -3.68
C PRO A 111 -7.37 14.37 -2.52
N GLU A 112 -6.97 15.64 -2.46
CA GLU A 112 -6.04 16.17 -1.45
C GLU A 112 -6.62 16.10 -0.03
N GLN A 113 -7.95 16.02 0.10
CA GLN A 113 -8.61 15.91 1.40
C GLN A 113 -8.31 14.57 2.10
N PHE A 114 -7.83 13.58 1.37
CA PHE A 114 -7.58 12.20 1.82
C PHE A 114 -6.09 11.85 1.87
N VAL A 115 -5.20 12.82 1.65
CA VAL A 115 -3.74 12.60 1.62
C VAL A 115 -3.04 13.31 2.76
N ASP A 116 -2.23 12.56 3.51
CA ASP A 116 -1.19 13.09 4.39
C ASP A 116 0.13 12.36 4.09
N ALA A 117 0.94 12.93 3.22
CA ALA A 117 2.19 12.31 2.75
C ALA A 117 3.40 12.61 3.66
N ARG A 118 3.23 13.39 4.73
CA ARG A 118 4.37 13.89 5.53
C ARG A 118 5.22 12.76 6.11
N PHE A 119 4.58 11.69 6.59
CA PHE A 119 5.25 10.55 7.21
C PHE A 119 6.12 9.75 6.22
N ILE A 120 5.58 9.47 5.03
CA ILE A 120 6.34 8.74 4.00
C ILE A 120 7.44 9.63 3.41
N LYS A 121 7.14 10.92 3.20
CA LYS A 121 8.11 11.89 2.69
C LYS A 121 9.32 12.02 3.62
N GLU A 122 9.09 12.07 4.93
CA GLU A 122 10.20 12.14 5.91
C GLU A 122 11.12 10.91 5.82
N LEU A 123 10.57 9.71 5.67
CA LEU A 123 11.35 8.48 5.52
C LEU A 123 12.11 8.44 4.19
N ASP A 124 11.49 8.91 3.12
CA ASP A 124 12.08 8.94 1.78
C ASP A 124 13.21 9.96 1.68
N ASP A 125 12.95 11.21 2.06
CA ASP A 125 13.94 12.30 2.08
C ASP A 125 15.12 11.96 3.01
N GLY A 126 14.85 11.27 4.12
CA GLY A 126 15.87 10.75 5.04
C GLY A 126 16.68 9.57 4.51
N GLY A 127 16.38 9.08 3.30
CA GLY A 127 17.07 7.96 2.65
C GLY A 127 16.79 6.59 3.28
N TYR A 128 15.80 6.49 4.17
CA TYR A 128 15.46 5.24 4.85
C TYR A 128 15.04 4.15 3.86
N ILE A 129 14.12 4.48 2.96
CA ILE A 129 13.54 3.54 2.00
C ILE A 129 14.62 3.00 1.06
N ASP A 130 15.40 3.90 0.44
CA ASP A 130 16.47 3.50 -0.48
C ASP A 130 17.59 2.74 0.26
N GLY A 131 17.83 3.06 1.53
CA GLY A 131 18.78 2.37 2.40
C GLY A 131 18.44 0.90 2.63
N LEU A 132 17.14 0.54 2.73
CA LEU A 132 16.71 -0.86 2.88
C LEU A 132 17.13 -1.72 1.68
N TYR A 133 17.03 -1.19 0.46
CA TYR A 133 17.35 -1.93 -0.76
C TYR A 133 18.83 -1.94 -1.13
N LYS A 134 19.64 -1.06 -0.54
CA LYS A 134 21.12 -1.10 -0.65
C LYS A 134 21.75 -2.15 0.26
N LYS A 135 21.12 -2.42 1.41
CA LYS A 135 21.62 -3.33 2.45
C LYS A 135 21.22 -4.79 2.25
N SER A 136 20.42 -5.10 1.24
CA SER A 136 20.08 -6.49 0.89
C SER A 136 21.13 -7.02 -0.10
N PRO A 137 22.11 -7.84 0.31
CA PRO A 137 22.82 -8.68 -0.63
C PRO A 137 21.85 -9.78 -1.11
N ARG A 138 22.10 -10.30 -2.31
CA ARG A 138 21.39 -11.45 -2.86
C ARG A 138 21.46 -12.66 -1.95
#